data_AF-A0A7C1KG62-F1
#
_entry.id   AF-A0A7C1KG62-F1
#
_cell.length_a   1.000
_cell.length_b   1.000
_cell.length_c   1.000
_cell.angle_alpha   90.00
_cell.angle_beta   90.00
_cell.angle_gamma   90.00
#
_symmetry.space_group_name_H-M   'P 1'
#
loop_
_entity.id
_entity.type
_entity.pdbx_description
1 polymer ?
#
loop_
_entity_poly.entity_id
_entity_poly.type
_entity_poly.pdbx_seq_one_letter_code
_entity_poly.pdbx_strand_id
1 'polypeptide(L)' 'RRQIYLSHPFPDLVLVHPQRQLLAFAELKSDNGRIRPEQAAWLAELRAVGPLPAAGIPAFLWR' A
#
# COMPACT_ATOMS: atom_id res chain seq x y z
N ARG A 1 -29.71 6.61 2.66
CA ARG A 1 -28.50 5.76 2.67
C ARG A 1 -27.38 6.50 1.95
N ARG A 2 -26.50 7.21 2.67
CA ARG A 2 -25.32 7.82 2.04
C ARG A 2 -24.31 6.71 1.77
N GLN A 3 -24.14 6.38 0.49
CA GLN A 3 -23.04 5.57 0.03
C GLN A 3 -21.78 6.42 0.18
N ILE A 4 -21.05 6.21 1.29
CA ILE A 4 -19.72 6.77 1.44
C ILE A 4 -18.88 6.02 0.39
N TYR A 5 -18.63 6.66 -0.74
CA TYR A 5 -17.48 6.29 -1.55
C TYR A 5 -16.27 6.61 -0.68
N LEU A 6 -15.85 5.65 0.13
CA LEU A 6 -14.50 5.62 0.62
C LEU A 6 -13.67 5.53 -0.67
N SER A 7 -13.16 6.67 -1.15
CA SER A 7 -11.94 6.66 -1.93
C SER A 7 -10.98 5.84 -1.07
N HIS A 8 -10.73 4.59 -1.45
CA HIS A 8 -9.87 3.67 -0.71
C HIS A 8 -8.46 3.81 -1.30
N PRO A 9 -7.63 4.75 -0.82
CA PRO A 9 -6.20 4.76 -1.13
C PRO A 9 -5.46 3.66 -0.34
N PHE A 10 -6.14 3.01 0.62
CA PHE A 10 -5.59 1.90 1.40
C PHE A 10 -5.40 0.66 0.49
N PRO A 11 -4.21 0.04 0.43
CA PRO A 11 -3.82 -1.11 -0.34
C PRO A 11 -4.65 -2.33 -0.04
N ASP A 12 -4.90 -3.09 -1.08
CA ASP A 12 -5.70 -4.32 -1.00
C ASP A 12 -5.14 -5.35 -0.01
N LEU A 13 -3.81 -5.40 0.17
CA LEU A 13 -3.14 -6.36 1.05
C LEU A 13 -2.25 -5.70 2.11
N VAL A 14 -2.29 -6.29 3.31
CA VAL A 14 -1.33 -6.09 4.40
C VAL A 14 -0.74 -7.45 4.77
N LEU A 15 0.57 -7.54 4.77
CA LEU A 15 1.33 -8.78 5.00
C LEU A 15 2.21 -8.61 6.23
N VAL A 16 2.24 -9.62 7.09
CA VAL A 16 3.09 -9.66 8.29
C VAL A 16 3.96 -10.91 8.22
N HIS A 17 5.27 -10.72 8.33
CA HIS A 17 6.23 -11.81 8.50
C HIS A 17 6.86 -11.72 9.89
N PRO A 18 6.32 -12.42 10.90
CA PRO A 18 6.69 -12.20 12.30
C PRO A 18 8.14 -12.57 12.60
N GLN A 19 8.69 -13.65 12.02
CA GLN A 19 10.08 -14.06 12.26
C GLN A 19 11.10 -13.07 11.70
N ARG A 20 10.74 -12.35 10.63
CA ARG A 20 11.57 -11.29 10.03
C ARG A 20 11.19 -9.89 10.53
N GLN A 21 10.22 -9.81 11.44
CA GLN A 21 9.63 -8.56 11.95
C GLN A 21 9.28 -7.57 10.82
N LEU A 22 8.72 -8.09 9.72
CA LEU A 22 8.42 -7.31 8.53
C LEU A 22 6.92 -7.08 8.41
N LEU A 23 6.53 -5.83 8.20
CA LEU A 23 5.21 -5.42 7.75
C LEU A 23 5.34 -4.94 6.30
N ALA A 24 4.49 -5.41 5.40
CA ALA A 24 4.46 -4.96 4.02
C ALA A 24 3.02 -4.68 3.56
N PHE A 25 2.87 -3.72 2.64
CA PHE A 25 1.60 -3.39 2.00
C PHE A 25 1.69 -3.67 0.50
N ALA A 26 0.61 -4.12 -0.11
CA ALA A 26 0.56 -4.30 -1.56
C ALA A 26 -0.79 -3.88 -2.13
N GLU A 27 -0.76 -3.07 -3.18
CA GLU A 27 -1.91 -2.75 -4.03
C GLU A 27 -1.94 -3.77 -5.17
N LEU A 28 -3.09 -4.41 -5.39
CA LEU A 28 -3.27 -5.38 -6.45
C LEU A 28 -3.89 -4.70 -7.68
N LYS A 29 -3.34 -5.00 -8.86
CA LYS A 29 -3.95 -4.65 -10.14
C LYS A 29 -3.98 -5.87 -11.03
N SER A 30 -5.05 -6.03 -11.79
CA SER A 30 -5.00 -6.91 -12.95
C SER A 30 -4.00 -6.37 -13.98
N ASP A 31 -3.64 -7.19 -14.97
CA ASP A 31 -2.72 -6.79 -16.04
C ASP A 31 -3.07 -5.43 -16.66
N ASN A 32 -4.37 -5.20 -16.89
CA ASN A 32 -4.91 -3.97 -17.47
C ASN A 32 -5.36 -2.93 -16.41
N GLY A 33 -5.23 -3.25 -15.13
CA GLY A 33 -5.60 -2.38 -14.02
C GLY A 33 -4.70 -1.14 -13.96
N ARG A 34 -5.32 0.02 -13.78
CA ARG A 34 -4.60 1.29 -13.57
C ARG A 34 -4.58 1.63 -12.08
N ILE A 35 -3.42 2.08 -11.61
CA ILE A 35 -3.29 2.68 -10.30
C ILE A 35 -3.89 4.09 -10.33
N ARG A 36 -4.70 4.43 -9.33
CA ARG A 36 -5.23 5.79 -9.18
C ARG A 36 -4.19 6.70 -8.53
N PRO A 37 -4.18 8.02 -8.81
CA PRO A 37 -3.21 8.94 -8.21
C PRO A 37 -3.17 8.86 -6.67
N GLU A 38 -4.33 8.72 -6.02
CA GLU A 38 -4.44 8.66 -4.57
C GLU A 38 -3.82 7.38 -4.00
N GLN A 39 -3.94 6.26 -4.71
CA GLN A 39 -3.32 4.98 -4.33
C GLN A 39 -1.79 5.06 -4.49
N ALA A 40 -1.31 5.70 -5.55
CA ALA A 40 0.12 5.92 -5.76
C ALA A 40 0.72 6.81 -4.66
N ALA A 41 0.03 7.88 -4.28
CA ALA A 41 0.43 8.75 -3.18
C ALA A 41 0.51 7.98 -1.86
N TRP A 42 -0.46 7.11 -1.58
CA TRP A 42 -0.48 6.32 -0.36
C TRP A 42 0.67 5.31 -0.27
N LEU A 43 0.97 4.61 -1.36
CA LEU A 43 2.16 3.75 -1.44
C LEU A 43 3.46 4.55 -1.23
N ALA A 44 3.53 5.78 -1.71
CA ALA A 44 4.68 6.66 -1.50
C ALA A 44 4.81 7.09 -0.03
N GLU A 45 3.69 7.46 0.62
CA GLU A 45 3.65 7.81 2.04
C GLU A 45 4.08 6.63 2.92
N LEU A 46 3.60 5.41 2.65
CA LEU A 46 4.03 4.21 3.36
C LEU A 46 5.54 3.99 3.28
N ARG A 47 6.13 4.18 2.10
CA ARG A 47 7.58 4.11 1.91
C ARG A 47 8.33 5.23 2.62
N ALA A 48 7.67 6.34 2.95
CA ALA A 48 8.28 7.46 3.65
C ALA A 48 8.19 7.34 5.20
N VAL A 49 7.14 6.72 5.74
CA VAL A 49 6.87 6.66 7.20
C VAL A 49 7.52 5.46 7.92
N GLY A 50 8.45 4.75 7.28
CA GLY A 50 9.15 3.62 7.92
C GLY A 50 9.97 4.04 9.14
N PRO A 51 10.11 3.16 10.16
CA PRO A 51 10.76 3.49 11.43
C PRO A 51 12.29 3.68 11.33
N LEU A 52 12.90 3.47 10.15
CA LEU A 52 14.34 3.56 9.95
C LEU A 52 14.68 4.46 8.73
N PRO A 53 15.67 5.37 8.84
CA PRO A 53 16.06 6.30 7.77
C PRO A 53 16.54 5.63 6.46
N ALA A 54 16.84 4.32 6.48
CA ALA A 54 17.39 3.59 5.35
C ALA A 54 16.40 2.62 4.67
N ALA A 55 15.24 2.36 5.26
CA ALA A 55 14.24 1.45 4.70
C ALA A 55 12.84 1.86 5.17
N GLY A 56 12.08 2.47 4.27
CA GLY A 56 10.64 2.72 4.43
C GLY A 56 9.83 1.46 4.77
N ILE A 57 8.54 1.60 5.05
CA ILE A 57 7.66 0.42 5.08
C ILE A 57 7.60 -0.14 3.65
N PRO A 58 7.92 -1.43 3.43
CA PRO A 58 7.77 -2.05 2.12
C PRO A 58 6.34 -1.89 1.60
N ALA A 59 6.21 -1.25 0.44
CA ALA A 59 4.94 -1.06 -0.22
C ALA A 59 5.09 -1.40 -1.71
N PHE A 60 4.22 -2.28 -2.22
CA PHE A 60 4.32 -2.85 -3.56
C PHE A 60 3.07 -2.51 -4.39
N LEU A 61 3.28 -2.36 -5.70
CA LEU A 61 2.21 -2.45 -6.69
C LEU A 61 2.38 -3.80 -7.38
N TRP A 62 1.46 -4.73 -7.15
CA TRP A 62 1.52 -6.07 -7.71
C TRP A 62 0.58 -6.15 -8.92
N ARG A 63 1.14 -6.61 -10.05
CA ARG A 63 0.42 -7.02 -11.26
C ARG A 63 0.44 -8.53 -11.40
#